data_AF-A0A8T6LHS0-F1
#
_entry.id   AF-A0A8T6LHS0-F1
#
_cell.length_a   1.000
_cell.length_b   1.000
_cell.length_c   1.000
_cell.angle_alpha   90.00
_cell.angle_beta   90.00
_cell.angle_gamma   90.00
#
_symmetry.space_group_name_H-M   'P 1'
#
loop_
_entity.id
_entity.type
_entity.pdbx_description
1 polymer ?
#
loop_
_entity_poly.entity_id
_entity_poly.type
_entity_poly.pdbx_seq_one_letter_code
_entity_poly.pdbx_strand_id
1 'polypeptide(L)'
;MHLRRLSRGLKAAFGNTNVSRRVRNFEGWTDRAFAADGGAADYDHTRTATEYYDLCSELMVFGWGESLHFAPLSPGESLKDSKIRHQRQMITRLELREGMTVVDIGCGIGGPMRRVAREAGVRVLGINSSDVQLSRARSLNAEAGLDHMIDCLACSFMNMSSIADATFDRGYAIESTCHAPDKARAFAEIHRVLKPGGLLWGQEMCLTDVYNPH
;
A
#
# COMPACT_ATOMS: atom_id res chain seq x y z
N MET A 1 15.41 -5.54 -20.78
CA MET A 1 14.71 -6.83 -20.61
C MET A 1 13.49 -6.82 -21.54
N HIS A 2 13.58 -7.40 -22.73
CA HIS A 2 12.52 -7.30 -23.76
C HIS A 2 11.24 -8.03 -23.34
N LEU A 3 10.09 -7.32 -23.38
CA LEU A 3 8.74 -7.88 -23.17
C LEU A 3 8.36 -9.02 -24.12
N ARG A 4 9.17 -9.30 -25.15
CA ARG A 4 9.00 -10.45 -26.03
C ARG A 4 8.96 -11.78 -25.25
N ARG A 5 9.55 -11.85 -24.05
CA ARG A 5 9.55 -13.03 -23.18
C ARG A 5 8.31 -13.20 -22.28
N LEU A 6 7.35 -12.29 -22.27
CA LEU A 6 6.10 -12.52 -21.54
C LEU A 6 5.28 -13.62 -22.24
N SER A 7 4.74 -14.56 -21.47
CA SER A 7 3.92 -15.67 -21.98
C SER A 7 2.71 -15.14 -22.76
N ARG A 8 2.22 -15.90 -23.74
CA ARG A 8 1.04 -15.51 -24.54
C ARG A 8 -0.19 -15.21 -23.65
N GLY A 9 -0.32 -15.92 -22.53
CA GLY A 9 -1.36 -15.69 -21.53
C GLY A 9 -1.24 -14.33 -20.84
N LEU A 10 -0.01 -13.91 -20.48
CA LEU A 10 0.23 -12.57 -19.94
C LEU A 10 -0.12 -11.49 -20.98
N LYS A 11 0.35 -11.63 -22.23
CA LYS A 11 0.07 -10.66 -23.30
C LYS A 11 -1.43 -10.49 -23.57
N ALA A 12 -2.20 -11.58 -23.52
CA ALA A 12 -3.65 -11.56 -23.64
C ALA A 12 -4.33 -10.88 -22.43
N ALA A 13 -3.86 -11.14 -21.21
CA ALA A 13 -4.38 -10.52 -19.99
C ALA A 13 -4.15 -9.00 -19.94
N PHE A 14 -3.12 -8.50 -20.63
CA PHE A 14 -2.76 -7.08 -20.65
C PHE A 14 -3.33 -6.28 -21.82
N GLY A 15 -3.81 -6.91 -22.91
CA GLY A 15 -4.06 -6.27 -24.22
C GLY A 15 -4.89 -4.98 -24.22
N ASN A 16 -5.83 -4.83 -23.28
CA ASN A 16 -6.73 -3.66 -23.15
C ASN A 16 -6.56 -2.87 -21.83
N THR A 17 -5.51 -3.15 -21.06
CA THR A 17 -5.28 -2.49 -19.76
C THR A 17 -4.40 -1.25 -19.90
N ASN A 18 -4.54 -0.30 -18.96
CA ASN A 18 -3.68 0.88 -18.86
C ASN A 18 -2.18 0.50 -18.77
N VAL A 19 -1.90 -0.68 -18.21
CA VAL A 19 -0.57 -1.32 -18.16
C VAL A 19 0.01 -1.47 -19.56
N SER A 20 -0.69 -2.03 -20.55
CA SER A 20 -0.15 -2.19 -21.92
C SER A 20 0.22 -0.87 -22.57
N ARG A 21 -0.55 0.20 -22.32
CA ARG A 21 -0.23 1.53 -22.81
C ARG A 21 1.03 2.09 -22.15
N ARG A 22 1.16 1.95 -20.83
CA ARG A 22 2.30 2.45 -20.05
C ARG A 22 3.58 1.66 -20.31
N VAL A 23 3.46 0.35 -20.47
CA VAL A 23 4.53 -0.55 -20.89
C VAL A 23 5.10 -0.12 -22.25
N ARG A 24 4.24 0.21 -23.24
CA ARG A 24 4.69 0.77 -24.53
C ARG A 24 5.34 2.14 -24.40
N ASN A 25 4.85 3.00 -23.50
CA ASN A 25 5.45 4.31 -23.25
C ASN A 25 6.85 4.18 -22.62
N PHE A 26 7.01 3.28 -21.65
CA PHE A 26 8.30 3.02 -20.99
C PHE A 26 9.31 2.40 -21.97
N GLU A 27 8.90 1.40 -22.76
CA GLU A 27 9.77 0.83 -23.82
C GLU A 27 10.16 1.89 -24.86
N GLY A 28 9.20 2.67 -25.36
CA GLY A 28 9.45 3.73 -26.32
C GLY A 28 10.34 4.85 -25.78
N TRP A 29 10.35 5.08 -24.46
CA TRP A 29 11.28 5.99 -23.81
C TRP A 29 12.68 5.38 -23.66
N THR A 30 12.80 4.12 -23.24
CA THR A 30 14.10 3.44 -23.19
C THR A 30 14.73 3.37 -24.57
N ASP A 31 13.96 3.07 -25.61
CA ASP A 31 14.46 3.04 -26.99
C ASP A 31 14.92 4.43 -27.46
N ARG A 32 14.31 5.52 -27.00
CA ARG A 32 14.76 6.91 -27.26
C ARG A 32 16.02 7.28 -26.47
N ALA A 33 16.13 6.83 -25.22
CA ALA A 33 17.30 7.07 -24.37
C ALA A 33 18.55 6.34 -24.88
N PHE A 34 18.38 5.16 -25.51
CA PHE A 34 19.48 4.38 -26.08
C PHE A 34 19.77 4.71 -27.56
N ALA A 35 18.89 5.42 -28.27
CA ALA A 35 19.10 5.82 -29.67
C ALA A 35 19.83 7.17 -29.83
N ALA A 36 20.06 7.92 -28.76
CA ALA A 36 20.69 9.24 -28.80
C ALA A 36 22.21 9.14 -28.56
N ASP A 37 22.99 9.09 -29.64
CA ASP A 37 24.43 9.42 -29.68
C ASP A 37 24.68 10.95 -29.47
N GLY A 38 23.95 11.58 -28.54
CA GLY A 38 23.95 13.03 -28.36
C GLY A 38 23.65 13.45 -26.93
N GLY A 39 24.72 13.67 -26.16
CA GLY A 39 24.77 14.60 -25.02
C GLY A 39 23.91 14.27 -23.79
N ALA A 40 24.57 14.12 -22.64
CA ALA A 40 23.97 13.99 -21.30
C ALA A 40 23.22 15.26 -20.81
N ALA A 41 22.60 16.04 -21.69
CA ALA A 41 22.06 17.37 -21.39
C ALA A 41 20.55 17.41 -21.08
N ASP A 42 19.81 16.30 -21.21
CA ASP A 42 18.34 16.30 -20.99
C ASP A 42 17.83 15.04 -20.26
N TYR A 43 18.71 14.36 -19.51
CA TYR A 43 18.32 13.18 -18.72
C TYR A 43 17.65 13.62 -17.42
N ASP A 44 16.31 13.65 -17.41
CA ASP A 44 15.53 13.91 -16.21
C ASP A 44 15.42 12.64 -15.35
N HIS A 45 16.32 12.53 -14.37
CA HIS A 45 16.33 11.48 -13.36
C HIS A 45 14.99 11.36 -12.63
N THR A 46 14.35 12.49 -12.32
CA THR A 46 13.12 12.55 -11.51
C THR A 46 11.94 11.99 -12.28
N ARG A 47 11.81 12.39 -13.55
CA ARG A 47 10.76 11.87 -14.44
C ARG A 47 10.95 10.38 -14.74
N THR A 48 12.18 9.94 -14.98
CA THR A 48 12.49 8.52 -15.22
C THR A 48 12.10 7.65 -14.04
N ALA A 49 12.47 8.07 -12.82
CA ALA A 49 12.10 7.37 -11.60
C ALA A 49 10.57 7.33 -11.45
N THR A 50 9.90 8.45 -11.70
CA THR A 50 8.43 8.54 -11.61
C THR A 50 7.75 7.57 -12.57
N GLU A 51 8.14 7.54 -13.85
CA GLU A 51 7.55 6.65 -14.87
C GLU A 51 7.82 5.16 -14.56
N TYR A 52 9.03 4.81 -14.08
CA TYR A 52 9.37 3.46 -13.62
C TYR A 52 8.47 3.02 -12.45
N TYR A 53 8.36 3.85 -11.42
CA TYR A 53 7.57 3.53 -10.24
C TYR A 53 6.07 3.49 -10.51
N ASP A 54 5.57 4.37 -11.39
CA ASP A 54 4.20 4.32 -11.89
C ASP A 54 3.91 2.99 -12.59
N LEU A 55 4.83 2.51 -13.43
CA LEU A 55 4.68 1.23 -14.12
C LEU A 55 4.71 0.06 -13.15
N CYS A 56 5.67 0.02 -12.21
CA CYS A 56 5.75 -1.02 -11.20
C CYS A 56 4.51 -1.05 -10.30
N SER A 57 3.99 0.13 -9.93
CA SER A 57 2.76 0.25 -9.13
C SER A 57 1.55 -0.29 -9.87
N GLU A 58 1.39 0.04 -11.16
CA GLU A 58 0.28 -0.49 -11.97
C GLU A 58 0.37 -2.00 -12.19
N LEU A 59 1.58 -2.55 -12.37
CA LEU A 59 1.79 -4.00 -12.44
C LEU A 59 1.45 -4.69 -11.11
N MET A 60 1.80 -4.07 -9.98
CA MET A 60 1.40 -4.56 -8.65
C MET A 60 -0.11 -4.51 -8.47
N VAL A 61 -0.77 -3.40 -8.83
CA VAL A 61 -2.23 -3.28 -8.75
C VAL A 61 -2.92 -4.31 -9.65
N PHE A 62 -2.40 -4.54 -10.86
CA PHE A 62 -2.94 -5.54 -11.76
C PHE A 62 -2.81 -6.96 -11.19
N GLY A 63 -1.63 -7.32 -10.67
CA GLY A 63 -1.37 -8.67 -10.16
C GLY A 63 -1.97 -8.95 -8.78
N TRP A 64 -2.05 -7.94 -7.92
CA TRP A 64 -2.33 -8.08 -6.49
C TRP A 64 -3.55 -7.30 -6.00
N GLY A 65 -4.13 -6.46 -6.85
CA GLY A 65 -5.17 -5.49 -6.49
C GLY A 65 -4.62 -4.32 -5.68
N GLU A 66 -5.53 -3.52 -5.13
CA GLU A 66 -5.17 -2.36 -4.31
C GLU A 66 -4.83 -2.71 -2.85
N SER A 67 -5.09 -3.96 -2.43
CA SER A 67 -4.81 -4.48 -1.10
C SER A 67 -3.55 -5.34 -1.12
N LEU A 68 -2.42 -4.70 -0.80
CA LEU A 68 -1.08 -5.30 -0.84
C LEU A 68 -0.77 -6.16 0.41
N HIS A 69 -1.66 -7.09 0.73
CA HIS A 69 -1.49 -8.03 1.84
C HIS A 69 -2.08 -9.40 1.49
N PHE A 70 -1.69 -10.42 2.24
CA PHE A 70 -2.27 -11.75 2.19
C PHE A 70 -3.54 -11.84 3.03
N ALA A 71 -4.36 -12.84 2.73
CA ALA A 71 -5.49 -13.23 3.55
C ALA A 71 -5.66 -14.76 3.46
N PRO A 72 -6.05 -15.44 4.54
CA PRO A 72 -6.32 -16.88 4.49
C PRO A 72 -7.42 -17.17 3.46
N LEU A 73 -7.19 -18.14 2.57
CA LEU A 73 -8.15 -18.56 1.55
C LEU A 73 -9.05 -19.68 2.06
N SER A 74 -10.33 -19.62 1.70
CA SER A 74 -11.28 -20.73 1.86
C SER A 74 -11.46 -21.47 0.53
N PRO A 75 -11.81 -22.78 0.53
CA PRO A 75 -12.11 -23.51 -0.69
C PRO A 75 -13.18 -22.79 -1.55
N GLY A 76 -12.85 -22.53 -2.82
CA GLY A 76 -13.74 -21.83 -3.75
C GLY A 76 -13.76 -20.29 -3.64
N GLU A 77 -13.00 -19.70 -2.72
CA GLU A 77 -12.94 -18.25 -2.52
C GLU A 77 -11.92 -17.58 -3.44
N SER A 78 -12.26 -16.42 -4.01
CA SER A 78 -11.30 -15.63 -4.77
C SER A 78 -10.30 -14.91 -3.86
N LEU A 79 -9.09 -14.62 -4.36
CA LEU A 79 -8.11 -13.82 -3.63
C LEU A 79 -8.69 -12.47 -3.20
N LYS A 80 -9.47 -11.82 -4.07
CA LYS A 80 -10.14 -10.56 -3.76
C LYS A 80 -11.09 -10.70 -2.59
N ASP A 81 -11.97 -11.70 -2.61
CA ASP A 81 -12.99 -11.88 -1.58
C ASP A 81 -12.37 -12.25 -0.23
N SER A 82 -11.30 -13.05 -0.23
CA SER A 82 -10.56 -13.38 0.99
C SER A 82 -10.00 -12.13 1.69
N LYS A 83 -9.43 -11.19 0.93
CA LYS A 83 -8.92 -9.91 1.47
C LYS A 83 -10.05 -9.05 2.01
N ILE A 84 -11.18 -8.98 1.30
CA ILE A 84 -12.37 -8.23 1.74
C ILE A 84 -12.90 -8.80 3.05
N ARG A 85 -13.05 -10.12 3.15
CA ARG A 85 -13.49 -10.80 4.36
C ARG A 85 -12.53 -10.53 5.52
N HIS A 86 -11.22 -10.59 5.26
CA HIS A 86 -10.21 -10.32 6.28
C HIS A 86 -10.25 -8.87 6.79
N GLN A 87 -10.38 -7.90 5.89
CA GLN A 87 -10.55 -6.48 6.23
C GLN A 87 -11.83 -6.25 7.06
N ARG A 88 -12.93 -6.95 6.75
CA ARG A 88 -14.16 -6.89 7.56
C ARG A 88 -13.99 -7.46 8.96
N GLN A 89 -13.26 -8.56 9.09
CA GLN A 89 -12.92 -9.11 10.40
C GLN A 89 -12.10 -8.11 11.24
N MET A 90 -11.15 -7.41 10.62
CA MET A 90 -10.41 -6.32 11.25
C MET A 90 -11.34 -5.19 11.71
N ILE A 91 -12.24 -4.70 10.84
CA ILE A 91 -13.23 -3.66 11.18
C ILE A 91 -14.06 -4.07 12.40
N THR A 92 -14.56 -5.32 12.41
CA THR A 92 -15.35 -5.84 13.54
C THR A 92 -14.51 -5.94 14.82
N ARG A 93 -13.29 -6.47 14.76
CA ARG A 93 -12.42 -6.65 15.94
C ARG A 93 -11.91 -5.35 16.53
N LEU A 94 -11.73 -4.33 15.70
CA LEU A 94 -11.42 -2.97 16.15
C LEU A 94 -12.65 -2.23 16.69
N GLU A 95 -13.84 -2.80 16.57
CA GLU A 95 -15.09 -2.17 16.97
C GLU A 95 -15.26 -0.77 16.36
N LEU A 96 -14.89 -0.62 15.08
CA LEU A 96 -14.93 0.68 14.41
C LEU A 96 -16.36 1.20 14.34
N ARG A 97 -16.52 2.49 14.63
CA ARG A 97 -17.80 3.20 14.59
C ARG A 97 -17.62 4.53 13.88
N GLU A 98 -18.70 5.00 13.28
CA GLU A 98 -18.73 6.28 12.58
C GLU A 98 -18.18 7.42 13.46
N GLY A 99 -17.37 8.29 12.86
CA GLY A 99 -16.76 9.44 13.52
C GLY A 99 -15.44 9.16 14.24
N MET A 100 -15.00 7.89 14.38
CA MET A 100 -13.69 7.57 14.95
C MET A 100 -12.53 8.04 14.05
N THR A 101 -11.38 8.32 14.66
CA THR A 101 -10.09 8.51 13.98
C THR A 101 -9.26 7.23 14.05
N VAL A 102 -8.75 6.80 12.90
CA VAL A 102 -8.00 5.54 12.76
C VAL A 102 -6.66 5.79 12.07
N VAL A 103 -5.61 5.11 12.53
CA VAL A 103 -4.29 5.12 11.86
C VAL A 103 -4.00 3.79 11.16
N ASP A 104 -3.58 3.84 9.90
CA ASP A 104 -3.06 2.70 9.14
C ASP A 104 -1.52 2.76 9.11
N ILE A 105 -0.89 1.84 9.83
CA ILE A 105 0.55 1.75 10.00
C ILE A 105 1.15 1.04 8.78
N GLY A 106 1.77 1.78 7.87
CA GLY A 106 2.34 1.23 6.63
C GLY A 106 1.29 1.03 5.55
N CYS A 107 0.55 2.08 5.20
CA CYS A 107 -0.69 2.00 4.43
C CYS A 107 -0.55 1.58 2.95
N GLY A 108 0.68 1.43 2.44
CA GLY A 108 0.93 1.15 1.02
C GLY A 108 0.23 2.17 0.12
N ILE A 109 -0.53 1.67 -0.86
CA ILE A 109 -1.37 2.48 -1.77
C ILE A 109 -2.84 2.63 -1.30
N GLY A 110 -3.13 2.26 -0.04
CA GLY A 110 -4.38 2.61 0.64
C GLY A 110 -5.61 1.76 0.38
N GLY A 111 -5.48 0.56 -0.20
CA GLY A 111 -6.63 -0.34 -0.43
C GLY A 111 -7.45 -0.62 0.83
N PRO A 112 -6.83 -1.08 1.93
CA PRO A 112 -7.51 -1.28 3.21
C PRO A 112 -8.13 0.02 3.75
N MET A 113 -7.41 1.15 3.72
CA MET A 113 -7.94 2.45 4.15
C MET A 113 -9.27 2.79 3.50
N ARG A 114 -9.38 2.63 2.18
CA ARG A 114 -10.61 2.90 1.42
C ARG A 114 -11.78 2.01 1.84
N ARG A 115 -11.53 0.74 2.19
CA ARG A 115 -12.59 -0.12 2.72
C ARG A 115 -12.99 0.30 4.13
N VAL A 116 -12.02 0.50 5.00
CA VAL A 116 -12.25 0.88 6.40
C VAL A 116 -13.05 2.18 6.49
N ALA A 117 -12.65 3.23 5.78
CA ALA A 117 -13.37 4.50 5.75
C ALA A 117 -14.81 4.33 5.25
N ARG A 118 -15.00 3.62 4.12
CA ARG A 118 -16.31 3.44 3.49
C ARG A 118 -17.27 2.58 4.30
N GLU A 119 -16.80 1.46 4.86
CA GLU A 119 -17.67 0.51 5.55
C GLU A 119 -17.93 0.88 7.01
N ALA A 120 -17.00 1.60 7.67
CA ALA A 120 -17.13 1.95 9.08
C ALA A 120 -17.46 3.44 9.34
N GLY A 121 -17.44 4.31 8.31
CA GLY A 121 -17.72 5.73 8.50
C GLY A 121 -16.63 6.49 9.28
N VAL A 122 -15.38 6.03 9.22
CA VAL A 122 -14.27 6.56 10.02
C VAL A 122 -13.33 7.44 9.21
N ARG A 123 -12.62 8.34 9.90
CA ARG A 123 -11.50 9.09 9.30
C ARG A 123 -10.21 8.29 9.45
N VAL A 124 -9.48 8.09 8.36
CA VAL A 124 -8.25 7.29 8.34
C VAL A 124 -7.05 8.17 8.00
N LEU A 125 -5.98 8.10 8.79
CA LEU A 125 -4.65 8.59 8.40
C LEU A 125 -3.76 7.40 8.07
N GLY A 126 -3.30 7.31 6.82
CA GLY A 126 -2.29 6.34 6.42
C GLY A 126 -0.88 6.88 6.60
N ILE A 127 -0.01 6.14 7.29
CA ILE A 127 1.41 6.48 7.39
C ILE A 127 2.24 5.53 6.53
N ASN A 128 3.22 6.08 5.81
CA ASN A 128 4.17 5.30 5.01
C ASN A 128 5.44 6.14 4.77
N SER A 129 6.60 5.50 4.61
CA SER A 129 7.85 6.18 4.27
C SER A 129 8.07 6.35 2.76
N SER A 130 7.23 5.77 1.92
CA SER A 130 7.33 5.85 0.46
C SER A 130 6.44 6.96 -0.12
N ASP A 131 7.03 8.08 -0.52
CA ASP A 131 6.31 9.20 -1.16
C ASP A 131 5.58 8.78 -2.44
N VAL A 132 6.16 7.85 -3.20
CA VAL A 132 5.55 7.28 -4.40
C VAL A 132 4.24 6.57 -4.07
N GLN A 133 4.25 5.69 -3.07
CA GLN A 133 3.04 4.97 -2.65
C GLN A 133 1.99 5.92 -2.08
N LEU A 134 2.41 6.92 -1.32
CA LEU A 134 1.51 7.94 -0.78
C LEU A 134 0.88 8.80 -1.89
N SER A 135 1.65 9.22 -2.88
CA SER A 135 1.13 9.93 -4.05
C SER A 135 0.04 9.10 -4.74
N ARG A 136 0.31 7.81 -4.99
CA ARG A 136 -0.67 6.91 -5.59
C ARG A 136 -1.89 6.68 -4.70
N ALA A 137 -1.69 6.54 -3.38
CA ALA A 137 -2.78 6.41 -2.41
C ALA A 137 -3.72 7.62 -2.47
N ARG A 138 -3.17 8.84 -2.49
CA ARG A 138 -3.96 10.08 -2.62
C ARG A 138 -4.77 10.11 -3.90
N SER A 139 -4.16 9.79 -5.05
CA SER A 139 -4.89 9.71 -6.33
C SER A 139 -6.02 8.70 -6.27
N LEU A 140 -5.77 7.48 -5.78
CA LEU A 140 -6.79 6.43 -5.67
C LEU A 140 -7.90 6.79 -4.66
N ASN A 141 -7.58 7.52 -3.59
CA ASN A 141 -8.57 8.01 -2.63
C ASN A 141 -9.50 9.06 -3.28
N ALA A 142 -8.95 10.00 -4.05
CA ALA A 142 -9.71 10.99 -4.80
C ALA A 142 -10.57 10.35 -5.91
N GLU A 143 -10.01 9.41 -6.68
CA GLU A 143 -10.74 8.63 -7.68
C GLU A 143 -11.93 7.86 -7.07
N ALA A 144 -11.79 7.41 -5.81
CA ALA A 144 -12.84 6.74 -5.06
C ALA A 144 -13.82 7.69 -4.33
N GLY A 145 -13.60 9.02 -4.40
CA GLY A 145 -14.39 10.03 -3.70
C GLY A 145 -14.27 9.98 -2.17
N LEU A 146 -13.16 9.48 -1.63
CA LEU A 146 -12.92 9.27 -0.20
C LEU A 146 -11.81 10.15 0.39
N ASP A 147 -11.28 11.09 -0.40
CA ASP A 147 -10.25 12.06 0.00
C ASP A 147 -10.67 12.98 1.16
N HIS A 148 -11.97 13.17 1.35
CA HIS A 148 -12.52 13.87 2.53
C HIS A 148 -12.48 13.04 3.84
N MET A 149 -12.30 11.72 3.74
CA MET A 149 -12.24 10.80 4.89
C MET A 149 -10.84 10.23 5.13
N ILE A 150 -9.98 10.24 4.11
CA ILE A 150 -8.69 9.55 4.14
C ILE A 150 -7.59 10.52 3.78
N ASP A 151 -6.63 10.66 4.70
CA ASP A 151 -5.40 11.41 4.48
C ASP A 151 -4.18 10.49 4.58
N CYS A 152 -3.02 11.00 4.18
CA CYS A 152 -1.76 10.28 4.17
C CYS A 152 -0.66 11.14 4.81
N LEU A 153 0.35 10.51 5.40
CA LEU A 153 1.49 11.19 5.99
C LEU A 153 2.78 10.42 5.70
N ALA A 154 3.76 11.14 5.15
CA ALA A 154 5.11 10.65 4.94
C ALA A 154 5.85 10.64 6.27
N CYS A 155 5.96 9.47 6.91
CA CYS A 155 6.77 9.28 8.11
C CYS A 155 7.14 7.81 8.32
N SER A 156 8.13 7.58 9.19
CA SER A 156 8.45 6.24 9.67
C SER A 156 7.53 5.91 10.85
N PHE A 157 7.00 4.69 10.91
CA PHE A 157 6.28 4.23 12.10
C PHE A 157 7.19 4.05 13.34
N MET A 158 8.51 4.24 13.22
CA MET A 158 9.44 4.37 14.36
C MET A 158 9.68 5.84 14.78
N ASN A 159 9.12 6.80 14.04
CA ASN A 159 9.18 8.22 14.34
C ASN A 159 7.96 8.94 13.75
N MET A 160 6.91 9.05 14.56
CA MET A 160 5.66 9.76 14.26
C MET A 160 5.62 11.10 15.00
N SER A 161 6.74 11.81 15.14
CA SER A 161 6.83 13.07 15.91
C SER A 161 5.93 14.19 15.39
N SER A 162 5.47 14.10 14.14
CA SER A 162 4.48 15.02 13.54
C SER A 162 3.03 14.71 13.95
N ILE A 163 2.81 13.63 14.70
CA ILE A 163 1.50 13.21 15.23
C ILE A 163 1.52 13.41 16.75
N ALA A 164 0.50 14.10 17.26
CA ALA A 164 0.33 14.29 18.69
C ALA A 164 0.00 12.98 19.42
N ASP A 165 0.34 12.91 20.70
CA ASP A 165 -0.03 11.81 21.58
C ASP A 165 -1.56 11.66 21.64
N ALA A 166 -2.04 10.43 21.85
CA ALA A 166 -3.47 10.13 22.04
C ALA A 166 -4.40 10.71 20.93
N THR A 167 -3.97 10.63 19.67
CA THR A 167 -4.70 11.17 18.52
C THR A 167 -5.78 10.21 18.00
N PHE A 168 -5.49 8.91 17.95
CA PHE A 168 -6.33 7.93 17.26
C PHE A 168 -7.15 7.07 18.23
N ASP A 169 -8.41 6.86 17.90
CA ASP A 169 -9.27 5.91 18.62
C ASP A 169 -8.80 4.47 18.41
N ARG A 170 -8.33 4.16 17.19
CA ARG A 170 -7.96 2.81 16.75
C ARG A 170 -6.77 2.85 15.81
N GLY A 171 -6.04 1.75 15.71
CA GLY A 171 -4.96 1.58 14.75
C GLY A 171 -4.96 0.20 14.15
N TYR A 172 -4.37 0.05 12.98
CA TYR A 172 -4.05 -1.26 12.43
C TYR A 172 -2.72 -1.27 11.68
N ALA A 173 -2.09 -2.43 11.64
CA ALA A 173 -0.87 -2.72 10.91
C ALA A 173 -1.05 -4.02 10.12
N ILE A 174 -0.95 -3.95 8.79
CA ILE A 174 -1.08 -5.12 7.92
C ILE A 174 0.26 -5.36 7.22
N GLU A 175 0.98 -6.38 7.67
CA GLU A 175 2.27 -6.82 7.12
C GLU A 175 3.33 -5.71 7.01
N SER A 176 3.32 -4.77 7.95
CA SER A 176 4.15 -3.56 7.86
C SER A 176 5.23 -3.49 8.92
N THR A 177 4.91 -3.84 10.17
CA THR A 177 5.85 -3.74 11.30
C THR A 177 6.92 -4.83 11.27
N CYS A 178 6.76 -5.87 10.44
CA CYS A 178 7.82 -6.81 10.13
C CYS A 178 9.08 -6.09 9.58
N HIS A 179 8.90 -4.98 8.85
CA HIS A 179 9.98 -4.15 8.31
C HIS A 179 10.63 -3.20 9.34
N ALA A 180 10.11 -3.12 10.57
CA ALA A 180 10.73 -2.34 11.63
C ALA A 180 12.02 -3.04 12.13
N PRO A 181 13.21 -2.41 12.00
CA PRO A 181 14.43 -2.95 12.60
C PRO A 181 14.36 -2.91 14.13
N ASP A 182 13.72 -1.90 14.70
CA ASP A 182 13.42 -1.80 16.13
C ASP A 182 11.91 -1.87 16.35
N LYS A 183 11.43 -3.08 16.68
CA LYS A 183 10.00 -3.32 16.92
C LYS A 183 9.53 -2.64 18.19
N ALA A 184 10.34 -2.61 19.25
CA ALA A 184 9.98 -1.97 20.51
C ALA A 184 9.71 -0.47 20.28
N ARG A 185 10.58 0.20 19.52
CA ARG A 185 10.38 1.60 19.14
C ARG A 185 9.14 1.81 18.28
N ALA A 186 8.90 0.95 17.29
CA ALA A 186 7.70 1.05 16.45
C ALA A 186 6.42 0.92 17.29
N PHE A 187 6.33 -0.09 18.15
CA PHE A 187 5.16 -0.28 19.02
C PHE A 187 5.04 0.80 20.10
N ALA A 188 6.15 1.39 20.57
CA ALA A 188 6.12 2.53 21.48
C ALA A 188 5.46 3.76 20.82
N GLU A 189 5.82 4.07 19.57
CA GLU A 189 5.19 5.16 18.82
C GLU A 189 3.71 4.87 18.52
N ILE A 190 3.38 3.63 18.12
CA ILE A 190 1.98 3.23 17.91
C ILE A 190 1.17 3.40 19.20
N HIS A 191 1.70 2.95 20.33
CA HIS A 191 1.06 3.12 21.63
C HIS A 191 0.88 4.61 21.98
N ARG A 192 1.90 5.45 21.76
CA ARG A 192 1.86 6.89 22.05
C ARG A 192 0.75 7.61 21.27
N VAL A 193 0.58 7.31 19.98
CA VAL A 193 -0.42 8.00 19.14
C VAL A 193 -1.85 7.47 19.34
N LEU A 194 -2.03 6.31 19.95
CA LEU A 194 -3.34 5.79 20.33
C LEU A 194 -3.85 6.44 21.61
N LYS A 195 -5.15 6.73 21.65
CA LYS A 195 -5.83 7.18 22.88
C LYS A 195 -5.76 6.09 23.96
N PRO A 196 -5.80 6.45 25.26
CA PRO A 196 -5.98 5.47 26.32
C PRO A 196 -7.20 4.57 26.06
N GLY A 197 -7.03 3.26 26.12
CA GLY A 197 -8.06 2.27 25.77
C GLY A 197 -8.26 2.07 24.25
N GLY A 198 -7.44 2.70 23.41
CA GLY A 198 -7.42 2.45 21.97
C GLY A 198 -6.97 1.03 21.65
N LEU A 199 -7.52 0.47 20.57
CA LEU A 199 -7.17 -0.87 20.10
C LEU A 199 -6.26 -0.80 18.88
N LEU A 200 -5.28 -1.71 18.86
CA LEU A 200 -4.46 -2.01 17.70
C LEU A 200 -4.81 -3.39 17.18
N TRP A 201 -5.02 -3.51 15.87
CA TRP A 201 -5.12 -4.80 15.19
C TRP A 201 -3.89 -5.01 14.31
N GLY A 202 -3.19 -6.13 14.50
CA GLY A 202 -2.00 -6.48 13.75
C GLY A 202 -2.18 -7.77 12.96
N GLN A 203 -1.71 -7.78 11.71
CA GLN A 203 -1.51 -8.98 10.92
C GLN A 203 -0.06 -9.00 10.46
N GLU A 204 0.71 -9.99 10.91
CA GLU A 204 2.14 -10.06 10.62
C GLU A 204 2.55 -11.51 10.30
N MET A 205 3.64 -11.64 9.54
CA MET A 205 4.31 -12.91 9.37
C MET A 205 5.29 -13.12 10.52
N CYS A 206 5.15 -14.24 11.22
CA CYS A 206 5.99 -14.61 12.34
C CYS A 206 6.67 -15.94 12.08
N LEU A 207 7.93 -16.06 12.49
CA LEU A 207 8.57 -17.36 12.62
C LEU A 207 7.99 -18.07 13.84
N THR A 208 7.80 -19.37 13.72
CA THR A 208 7.37 -20.24 14.82
C THR A 208 8.48 -21.23 15.13
N ASP A 209 8.45 -21.84 16.31
CA ASP A 209 9.44 -22.85 16.71
C ASP A 209 9.45 -24.10 15.81
N VAL A 210 8.42 -24.27 14.97
CA VAL A 210 8.33 -25.34 13.96
C VAL A 210 9.24 -25.05 12.75
N TYR A 211 9.56 -23.78 12.50
CA TYR A 211 10.43 -23.38 11.40
C TYR A 211 11.90 -23.46 11.83
N ASN A 212 12.60 -24.49 11.37
CA ASN A 212 14.05 -24.61 11.49
C ASN A 212 14.72 -24.20 10.15
N PRO A 213 15.46 -23.08 10.09
CA PRO A 213 16.19 -22.67 8.89
C PRO A 213 17.48 -23.47 8.65
N HIS A 214 17.80 -24.43 9.52
CA HIS A 214 18.95 -25.34 9.46
C HIS A 214 18.50 -26.79 9.24
#